data_AF-A0A971BCZ1-F1
#
_entry.id   AF-A0A971BCZ1-F1
#
_cell.length_a   1.000
_cell.length_b   1.000
_cell.length_c   1.000
_cell.angle_alpha   90.00
_cell.angle_beta   90.00
_cell.angle_gamma   90.00
#
_symmetry.space_group_name_H-M   'P 1'
#
loop_
_entity.id
_entity.type
_entity.pdbx_description
1 polymer ?
#
loop_
_entity_poly.entity_id
_entity_poly.type
_entity_poly.pdbx_seq_one_letter_code
_entity_poly.pdbx_strand_id
1 'polypeptide(L)'
;MRSTVIVRALLGVAALAVAAGLVALQRDHDHCQDAVRAAYLASAAPEPELRARATGVIESCAGAEPLNRVAVGLRVERPAVATLLAREAAAREPDSYVAWGVLAVSVPAGERERAAERARALNPLSVAGGP
;
A
#
# COMPACT_ATOMS: atom_id res chain seq x y z
N MET A 1 25.81 21.19 38.21
CA MET A 1 25.94 19.71 38.14
C MET A 1 24.61 18.98 38.02
N ARG A 2 23.59 19.22 38.87
CA ARG A 2 22.28 18.51 38.80
C ARG A 2 21.55 18.67 37.45
N SER A 3 21.50 19.87 36.87
CA SER A 3 20.82 20.09 35.57
C SER A 3 21.48 19.34 34.41
N THR A 4 22.81 19.21 34.41
CA THR A 4 23.54 18.47 33.37
C THR A 4 23.26 16.97 33.41
N VAL A 5 23.07 16.40 34.61
CA VAL A 5 22.71 14.98 34.78
C VAL A 5 21.28 14.73 34.32
N ILE A 6 20.34 15.62 34.66
CA ILE A 6 18.94 15.52 34.23
C ILE A 6 18.82 15.60 32.71
N VAL A 7 19.51 16.55 32.06
CA VAL A 7 19.50 16.67 30.59
C VAL A 7 20.07 15.41 29.93
N ARG A 8 21.16 14.84 30.45
CA ARG A 8 21.73 13.58 29.93
C ARG A 8 20.79 12.40 30.10
N ALA A 9 20.09 12.30 31.23
CA ALA A 9 19.09 11.26 31.46
C ALA A 9 17.93 11.39 30.46
N LEU A 10 17.42 12.60 30.24
CA LEU A 10 16.36 12.87 29.26
C LEU A 10 16.80 12.55 27.83
N LEU A 11 18.03 12.91 27.45
CA LEU A 11 18.59 12.55 26.15
C LEU A 11 18.73 11.03 25.98
N GLY A 12 19.15 10.32 27.03
CA GLY A 12 19.21 8.85 27.02
C GLY A 12 17.83 8.21 26.82
N VAL A 13 16.80 8.72 27.51
CA VAL A 13 15.41 8.25 27.33
C VAL A 13 14.91 8.55 25.92
N ALA A 14 15.16 9.75 25.39
CA ALA A 14 14.76 10.12 24.04
C ALA A 14 15.43 9.20 22.98
N ALA A 15 16.72 8.90 23.14
CA ALA A 15 17.43 8.00 22.24
C ALA A 15 16.83 6.58 22.26
N LEU A 16 16.50 6.05 23.45
CA LEU A 16 15.84 4.75 23.56
C LEU A 16 14.44 4.74 22.94
N ALA A 17 13.67 5.82 23.11
CA ALA A 17 12.34 5.95 22.50
C ALA A 17 12.41 5.98 20.97
N VAL A 18 13.37 6.74 20.41
CA VAL A 18 13.61 6.76 18.96
C VAL A 18 14.04 5.39 18.45
N ALA A 19 14.97 4.72 19.14
CA ALA A 19 15.40 3.37 18.77
C ALA A 19 14.24 2.37 18.78
N ALA A 20 13.40 2.38 19.83
CA ALA A 20 12.22 1.53 19.91
C ALA A 20 11.21 1.83 18.78
N GLY A 21 11.00 3.12 18.46
CA GLY A 21 10.15 3.54 17.34
C GLY A 21 10.66 3.05 15.98
N LEU A 22 11.97 3.14 15.74
CA LEU A 22 12.59 2.62 14.52
C LEU A 22 12.47 1.10 14.41
N VAL A 23 12.65 0.37 15.51
CA VAL A 23 12.47 -1.09 15.54
C VAL A 23 11.03 -1.49 15.22
N ALA A 24 10.05 -0.75 15.74
CA ALA A 24 8.64 -0.99 15.41
C ALA A 24 8.37 -0.75 13.93
N LEU A 25 8.82 0.38 13.37
CA LEU A 25 8.66 0.70 11.95
C LEU A 25 9.32 -0.34 11.05
N GLN A 26 10.50 -0.84 11.43
CA GLN A 26 11.19 -1.87 10.67
C GLN A 26 10.43 -3.19 10.69
N ARG A 27 9.89 -3.60 11.84
CA ARG A 27 9.05 -4.82 11.92
C ARG A 27 7.80 -4.71 11.06
N ASP A 28 7.12 -3.56 11.08
CA ASP A 28 5.93 -3.35 10.26
C ASP A 28 6.28 -3.41 8.76
N HIS A 29 7.42 -2.84 8.38
CA HIS A 29 7.93 -2.92 7.02
C HIS A 29 8.22 -4.37 6.60
N ASP A 30 8.94 -5.13 7.43
CA ASP A 30 9.30 -6.52 7.15
C ASP A 30 8.03 -7.39 7.04
N HIS A 31 7.06 -7.22 7.95
CA HIS A 31 5.77 -7.91 7.90
C HIS A 31 5.00 -7.61 6.61
N CYS A 32 4.98 -6.35 6.16
CA CYS A 32 4.38 -6.00 4.88
C CYS A 32 5.11 -6.66 3.69
N GLN A 33 6.45 -6.63 3.67
CA GLN A 33 7.22 -7.28 2.60
C GLN A 33 7.00 -8.79 2.55
N ASP A 34 6.92 -9.45 3.69
CA ASP A 34 6.63 -10.88 3.79
C ASP A 34 5.23 -11.21 3.26
N ALA A 35 4.22 -10.39 3.59
CA ALA A 35 2.88 -10.55 3.06
C ALA A 35 2.83 -10.39 1.53
N VAL A 36 3.49 -9.35 1.00
CA VAL A 36 3.61 -9.12 -0.45
C VAL A 36 4.29 -10.30 -1.14
N ARG A 37 5.40 -10.79 -0.58
CA ARG A 37 6.12 -11.95 -1.11
C ARG A 37 5.24 -13.20 -1.10
N ALA A 38 4.51 -13.45 -0.01
CA ALA A 38 3.60 -14.58 0.09
C ALA A 38 2.47 -14.52 -0.96
N ALA A 39 1.91 -13.34 -1.23
CA ALA A 39 0.91 -13.15 -2.26
C ALA A 39 1.44 -13.44 -3.67
N TYR A 40 2.67 -13.00 -3.98
CA TYR A 40 3.30 -13.32 -5.26
C TYR A 40 3.62 -14.81 -5.43
N LEU A 41 4.14 -15.47 -4.39
CA LEU A 41 4.43 -16.90 -4.44
C LEU A 41 3.15 -17.75 -4.56
N ALA A 42 2.03 -17.25 -4.04
CA ALA A 42 0.72 -17.89 -4.15
C ALA A 42 -0.04 -17.56 -5.45
N SER A 43 0.56 -16.86 -6.42
CA SER A 43 -0.12 -16.45 -7.66
C SER A 43 -0.69 -17.63 -8.47
N ALA A 44 -0.05 -18.80 -8.39
CA ALA A 44 -0.49 -20.05 -9.00
C ALA A 44 -1.36 -20.94 -8.09
N ALA A 45 -1.52 -20.57 -6.82
CA ALA A 45 -2.31 -21.34 -5.86
C ALA A 45 -3.82 -21.27 -6.16
N PRO A 46 -4.65 -22.18 -5.63
CA PRO A 46 -6.11 -22.08 -5.73
C PRO A 46 -6.63 -20.71 -5.26
N GLU A 47 -7.76 -20.27 -5.83
CA GLU A 47 -8.31 -18.93 -5.57
C GLU A 47 -8.55 -18.61 -4.08
N PRO A 48 -9.08 -19.53 -3.24
CA PRO A 48 -9.24 -19.25 -1.82
C PRO A 48 -7.92 -18.94 -1.10
N GLU A 49 -6.86 -19.65 -1.47
CA GLU A 49 -5.53 -19.45 -0.87
C GLU A 49 -4.93 -18.11 -1.31
N LEU A 50 -4.94 -17.82 -2.61
CA LEU A 50 -4.44 -16.54 -3.12
C LEU A 50 -5.23 -15.36 -2.52
N ARG A 51 -6.56 -15.49 -2.38
CA ARG A 51 -7.40 -14.48 -1.76
C ARG A 51 -7.00 -14.26 -0.29
N ALA A 52 -6.77 -15.33 0.47
CA ALA A 52 -6.29 -15.21 1.85
C ALA A 52 -4.92 -14.50 1.92
N ARG A 53 -4.00 -14.78 0.99
CA ARG A 53 -2.71 -14.06 0.92
C ARG A 53 -2.88 -12.58 0.57
N ALA A 54 -3.79 -12.25 -0.34
CA ALA A 54 -4.12 -10.87 -0.68
C ALA A 54 -4.73 -10.13 0.52
N THR A 55 -5.61 -10.77 1.29
CA THR A 55 -6.10 -10.21 2.56
C THR A 55 -4.97 -9.97 3.56
N GLY A 56 -4.00 -10.88 3.64
CA GLY A 56 -2.79 -10.66 4.46
C GLY A 56 -2.02 -9.40 4.06
N VAL A 57 -1.93 -9.08 2.76
CA VAL A 57 -1.31 -7.82 2.28
C VAL A 57 -2.11 -6.61 2.73
N ILE A 58 -3.45 -6.68 2.62
CA ILE A 58 -4.35 -5.62 3.09
C ILE A 58 -4.13 -5.35 4.58
N GLU A 59 -4.08 -6.40 5.41
CA GLU A 59 -3.96 -6.25 6.86
C GLU A 59 -2.56 -5.82 7.30
N SER A 60 -1.51 -6.29 6.62
CA SER A 60 -0.12 -6.10 7.06
C SER A 60 0.55 -4.84 6.50
N CYS A 61 0.06 -4.30 5.38
CA CYS A 61 0.66 -3.16 4.71
C CYS A 61 -0.14 -1.89 4.94
N ALA A 62 0.56 -0.79 5.23
CA ALA A 62 -0.02 0.55 5.21
C ALA A 62 0.03 1.16 3.80
N GLY A 63 -0.93 2.04 3.49
CA GLY A 63 -1.00 2.77 2.23
C GLY A 63 -1.46 1.93 1.04
N ALA A 64 -1.45 2.58 -0.14
CA ALA A 64 -1.93 2.00 -1.39
C ALA A 64 -0.82 1.30 -2.21
N GLU A 65 0.45 1.70 -2.05
CA GLU A 65 1.53 1.23 -2.92
C GLU A 65 1.73 -0.29 -2.93
N PRO A 66 1.82 -0.99 -1.77
CA PRO A 66 2.03 -2.44 -1.76
C PRO A 66 0.87 -3.19 -2.43
N LEU A 67 -0.36 -2.72 -2.20
CA LEU A 67 -1.58 -3.28 -2.78
C LEU A 67 -1.60 -3.06 -4.29
N ASN A 68 -1.27 -1.85 -4.76
CA ASN A 68 -1.18 -1.51 -6.18
C ASN A 68 -0.17 -2.41 -6.91
N ARG A 69 1.00 -2.64 -6.29
CA ARG A 69 2.06 -3.48 -6.86
C ARG A 69 1.57 -4.92 -7.12
N VAL A 70 0.95 -5.52 -6.10
CA VAL A 70 0.40 -6.88 -6.21
C VAL A 70 -0.78 -6.93 -7.17
N ALA A 71 -1.67 -5.94 -7.12
CA ALA A 71 -2.82 -5.85 -8.04
C ALA A 71 -2.40 -5.84 -9.50
N VAL A 72 -1.40 -5.02 -9.87
CA VAL A 72 -0.86 -4.95 -11.24
C VAL A 72 -0.28 -6.30 -11.66
N GLY A 73 0.49 -6.95 -10.77
CA GLY A 73 1.09 -8.26 -11.06
C GLY A 73 0.06 -9.36 -11.31
N LEU A 74 -1.10 -9.29 -10.65
CA LEU A 74 -2.16 -10.29 -10.73
C LEU A 74 -3.24 -9.99 -11.79
N ARG A 75 -3.23 -8.80 -12.40
CA ARG A 75 -4.37 -8.28 -13.18
C ARG A 75 -4.84 -9.16 -14.34
N VAL A 76 -3.92 -9.89 -14.97
CA VAL A 76 -4.22 -10.70 -16.17
C VAL A 76 -4.69 -12.08 -15.76
N GLU A 77 -3.90 -12.77 -14.95
CA GLU A 77 -4.14 -14.19 -14.62
C GLU A 77 -5.18 -14.35 -13.50
N ARG A 78 -5.23 -13.40 -12.56
CA ARG A 78 -6.05 -13.46 -11.34
C ARG A 78 -6.87 -12.17 -11.15
N PRO A 79 -7.72 -11.78 -12.13
CA PRO A 79 -8.37 -10.46 -12.19
C PRO A 79 -9.28 -10.16 -11.00
N ALA A 80 -9.93 -11.17 -10.40
CA ALA A 80 -10.79 -10.98 -9.24
C ALA A 80 -10.00 -10.50 -8.01
N VAL A 81 -8.83 -11.11 -7.75
CA VAL A 81 -7.96 -10.73 -6.63
C VAL A 81 -7.28 -9.38 -6.91
N ALA A 82 -6.88 -9.14 -8.16
CA ALA A 82 -6.35 -7.85 -8.57
C ALA A 82 -7.36 -6.71 -8.37
N THR A 83 -8.63 -6.94 -8.74
CA THR A 83 -9.73 -5.99 -8.48
C THR A 83 -9.88 -5.71 -6.99
N LEU A 84 -9.86 -6.75 -6.15
CA LEU A 84 -9.98 -6.61 -4.69
C LEU A 84 -8.89 -5.70 -4.12
N LEU A 85 -7.63 -5.95 -4.48
CA LEU A 85 -6.49 -5.17 -4.00
C LEU A 85 -6.52 -3.73 -4.53
N ALA A 86 -6.87 -3.54 -5.81
CA ALA A 86 -6.94 -2.22 -6.40
C ALA A 86 -8.06 -1.35 -5.80
N ARG A 87 -9.21 -1.95 -5.45
CA ARG A 87 -10.30 -1.23 -4.76
C ARG A 87 -9.87 -0.78 -3.38
N GLU A 88 -9.24 -1.66 -2.62
CA GLU A 88 -8.73 -1.34 -1.29
C GLU A 88 -7.65 -0.24 -1.36
N ALA A 89 -6.75 -0.30 -2.35
CA ALA A 89 -5.75 0.74 -2.58
C ALA A 89 -6.39 2.11 -2.85
N ALA A 90 -7.39 2.18 -3.73
CA ALA A 90 -8.11 3.41 -4.03
C ALA A 90 -8.96 3.92 -2.85
N ALA A 91 -9.47 3.02 -2.00
CA ALA A 91 -10.20 3.39 -0.79
C ALA A 91 -9.28 4.00 0.27
N ARG A 92 -8.05 3.49 0.42
CA ARG A 92 -7.05 4.03 1.37
C ARG A 92 -6.50 5.37 0.95
N GLU A 93 -6.31 5.57 -0.35
CA GLU A 93 -5.76 6.81 -0.90
C GLU A 93 -6.66 7.36 -2.02
N PRO A 94 -7.81 7.96 -1.66
CA PRO A 94 -8.83 8.42 -2.62
C PRO A 94 -8.39 9.59 -3.50
N ASP A 95 -7.28 10.23 -3.16
CA ASP A 95 -6.67 11.33 -3.93
C ASP A 95 -5.39 10.89 -4.67
N SER A 96 -5.08 9.59 -4.69
CA SER A 96 -3.92 9.04 -5.39
C SER A 96 -4.24 8.74 -6.86
N TYR A 97 -3.63 9.50 -7.78
CA TYR A 97 -3.65 9.21 -9.22
C TYR A 97 -3.29 7.74 -9.52
N VAL A 98 -2.25 7.22 -8.86
CA VAL A 98 -1.74 5.87 -9.10
C VAL A 98 -2.77 4.83 -8.67
N ALA A 99 -3.38 4.99 -7.48
CA ALA A 99 -4.37 4.03 -6.99
C ALA A 99 -5.59 3.94 -7.93
N TRP A 100 -6.10 5.09 -8.38
CA TRP A 100 -7.19 5.12 -9.37
C TRP A 100 -6.79 4.59 -10.74
N GLY A 101 -5.56 4.84 -11.18
CA GLY A 101 -5.01 4.30 -12.43
C GLY A 101 -4.90 2.78 -12.40
N VAL A 102 -4.40 2.21 -11.30
CA VAL A 102 -4.35 0.75 -11.10
C VAL A 102 -5.76 0.16 -11.02
N LEU A 103 -6.70 0.82 -10.32
CA LEU A 103 -8.09 0.40 -10.32
C LEU A 103 -8.66 0.34 -11.73
N ALA A 104 -8.45 1.37 -12.54
CA ALA A 104 -8.97 1.45 -13.91
C ALA A 104 -8.51 0.30 -14.82
N VAL A 105 -7.30 -0.23 -14.62
CA VAL A 105 -6.77 -1.35 -15.41
C VAL A 105 -7.06 -2.73 -14.80
N SER A 106 -7.53 -2.78 -13.56
CA SER A 106 -7.83 -4.03 -12.84
C SER A 106 -9.32 -4.37 -12.79
N VAL A 107 -10.22 -3.38 -12.84
CA VAL A 107 -11.68 -3.60 -12.74
C VAL A 107 -12.33 -4.15 -14.03
N PRO A 108 -13.51 -4.77 -13.92
CA PRO A 108 -14.34 -5.15 -15.08
C PRO A 108 -14.71 -3.95 -15.95
N ALA A 109 -15.02 -4.21 -17.24
CA ALA A 109 -15.23 -3.18 -18.26
C ALA A 109 -16.23 -2.08 -17.86
N GLY A 110 -17.34 -2.43 -17.20
CA GLY A 110 -18.38 -1.48 -16.79
C GLY A 110 -17.96 -0.44 -15.73
N GLU A 111 -16.81 -0.62 -15.08
CA GLU A 111 -16.32 0.28 -14.04
C GLU A 111 -15.04 1.03 -14.44
N ARG A 112 -14.38 0.61 -15.54
CA ARG A 112 -13.08 1.15 -15.95
C ARG A 112 -13.12 2.63 -16.25
N GLU A 113 -14.17 3.08 -16.95
CA GLU A 113 -14.29 4.46 -17.39
C GLU A 113 -14.33 5.43 -16.20
N ARG A 114 -15.18 5.15 -15.20
CA ARG A 114 -15.27 5.96 -13.97
C ARG A 114 -13.95 6.01 -13.22
N ALA A 115 -13.27 4.87 -13.07
CA ALA A 115 -11.97 4.82 -12.41
C ALA A 115 -10.90 5.59 -13.20
N ALA A 116 -10.91 5.50 -14.53
CA ALA A 116 -10.00 6.21 -15.41
C ALA A 116 -10.27 7.73 -15.41
N GLU A 117 -11.53 8.16 -15.38
CA GLU A 117 -11.92 9.57 -15.24
C GLU A 117 -11.38 10.15 -13.93
N ARG A 118 -11.58 9.44 -12.82
CA ARG A 118 -11.07 9.86 -11.51
C ARG A 118 -9.54 9.91 -11.50
N ALA A 119 -8.86 8.92 -12.09
CA ALA A 119 -7.41 8.97 -12.25
C ALA A 119 -6.99 10.21 -13.04
N ARG A 120 -7.59 10.48 -14.21
CA ARG A 120 -7.28 11.67 -15.02
C ARG A 120 -7.49 12.97 -14.26
N ALA A 121 -8.56 13.08 -13.47
CA ALA A 121 -8.84 14.26 -12.65
C ALA A 121 -7.77 14.51 -11.56
N LEU A 122 -7.12 13.45 -11.08
CA LEU A 122 -6.05 13.51 -10.06
C LEU A 122 -4.65 13.57 -10.67
N ASN A 123 -4.51 13.46 -12.00
CA ASN A 123 -3.22 13.43 -12.66
C ASN A 123 -2.51 14.79 -12.52
N PRO A 124 -1.35 14.86 -11.85
CA PRO A 124 -0.65 16.14 -11.65
C PRO A 124 -0.22 16.81 -12.95
N LEU A 125 -0.02 16.02 -14.03
CA LEU A 125 0.32 16.55 -15.35
C LEU A 125 -0.88 17.14 -16.10
N SER A 126 -2.10 16.78 -15.71
CA SER A 126 -3.33 17.34 -16.30
C SER A 126 -3.69 18.71 -15.73
N VAL A 127 -3.22 19.04 -14.53
CA VAL A 127 -3.47 20.35 -13.87
C VAL A 127 -2.46 21.41 -14.32
N ALA A 128 -1.23 21.02 -14.67
CA ALA A 128 -0.17 21.93 -15.13
C ALA A 128 -0.28 22.36 -16.61
N GLY A 129 -1.28 21.85 -17.34
CA GLY A 129 -1.48 22.09 -18.79
C GLY A 129 -2.70 22.96 -19.13
N GLY A 130 -3.26 23.71 -18.17
CA GLY A 130 -4.25 24.74 -18.48
C GLY A 130 -3.60 25.95 -19.16
N PRO A 131 -4.26 26.57 -20.16
CA PRO A 131 -3.72 27.73 -20.88
C PRO A 131 -3.36 28.91 -19.98
#